data_AF-A0A1A3NM19-F1
#
_entry.id   AF-A0A1A3NM19-F1
#
_cell.length_a   1.000
_cell.length_b   1.000
_cell.length_c   1.000
_cell.angle_alpha   90.00
_cell.angle_beta   90.00
_cell.angle_gamma   90.00
#
_symmetry.space_group_name_H-M   'P 1'
#
loop_
_entity.id
_entity.type
_entity.pdbx_description
1 polymer ?
#
loop_
_entity_poly.entity_id
_entity_poly.type
_entity_poly.pdbx_seq_one_letter_code
_entity_poly.pdbx_strand_id
1 'polypeptide(L)'
;MRAISARRASNSVAARGQQWLRLVGATALIVLGLCAAVLLIRAPGKSTTPTSLAAYTNWTLATALPVSADFPQDWGYSLTGRLQRPAPSTITPSAPSTPNPAAAEYAPDTCGNLPKILDHAGAVLAAFVHVDRYAQLFVQDAAPADAASTGESHEHGPNARFAIWVVPDGPAQIADYLSWLNRCGSYRVTNHFLDGEVKNRREVATSVEARAAEGADAAVTVTRRFTPIAGRDPASTYHVEYYAVRGVLLECTIYLEGAELEQVKQAAAQTVQRLRAL
;
A
#
# COMPACT_ATOMS: atom_id res chain seq x y z
N MET A 1 -88.42 14.97 34.64
CA MET A 1 -86.93 15.03 34.67
C MET A 1 -86.41 14.57 33.32
N ARG A 2 -85.79 15.49 32.57
CA ARG A 2 -85.07 15.27 31.30
C ARG A 2 -83.58 15.10 31.61
N ALA A 3 -82.94 14.11 30.98
CA ALA A 3 -81.53 14.06 30.54
C ALA A 3 -81.07 12.59 30.42
N ILE A 4 -80.21 12.12 29.50
CA ILE A 4 -79.53 12.64 28.32
C ILE A 4 -79.14 11.38 27.51
N SER A 5 -79.34 11.45 26.20
CA SER A 5 -78.77 10.56 25.20
C SER A 5 -77.28 10.85 25.02
N ALA A 6 -76.40 9.84 25.07
CA ALA A 6 -75.14 9.79 24.30
C ALA A 6 -74.34 8.50 24.58
N ARG A 7 -74.60 7.41 23.85
CA ARG A 7 -73.61 6.34 23.61
C ARG A 7 -73.85 5.69 22.25
N ARG A 8 -73.32 6.29 21.19
CA ARG A 8 -73.07 5.60 19.90
C ARG A 8 -72.23 6.46 18.96
N ALA A 9 -70.93 6.58 19.22
CA ALA A 9 -69.98 7.12 18.24
C ALA A 9 -68.50 6.86 18.60
N SER A 10 -68.12 5.66 19.10
CA SER A 10 -66.69 5.40 19.38
C SER A 10 -66.14 4.07 18.86
N ASN A 11 -66.97 3.12 18.43
CA ASN A 11 -66.47 1.78 18.10
C ASN A 11 -66.14 1.56 16.60
N SER A 12 -66.47 2.48 15.71
CA SER A 12 -66.27 2.32 14.26
C SER A 12 -64.98 2.95 13.71
N VAL A 13 -64.31 3.84 14.45
CA VAL A 13 -63.08 4.51 14.01
C VAL A 13 -61.83 3.67 14.31
N ALA A 14 -61.80 2.96 15.44
CA ALA A 14 -60.66 2.15 15.85
C ALA A 14 -60.42 0.94 14.93
N ALA A 15 -61.48 0.29 14.43
CA ALA A 15 -61.36 -0.91 13.59
C ALA A 15 -60.78 -0.62 12.19
N ARG A 16 -61.06 0.56 11.62
CA ARG A 16 -60.50 0.98 10.31
C ARG A 16 -59.02 1.34 10.38
N GLY A 17 -58.57 2.00 11.47
CA GLY A 17 -57.16 2.35 11.65
C GLY A 17 -56.26 1.12 11.78
N GLN A 18 -56.76 0.06 12.42
CA GLN A 18 -56.01 -1.18 12.65
C GLN A 18 -55.90 -2.05 11.38
N GLN A 19 -56.88 -1.98 10.47
CA GLN A 19 -56.81 -2.63 9.16
C GLN A 19 -55.85 -1.91 8.20
N TRP A 20 -55.80 -0.58 8.25
CA TRP A 20 -54.89 0.22 7.43
C TRP A 20 -53.42 0.01 7.81
N LEU A 21 -53.11 -0.03 9.12
CA LEU A 21 -51.78 -0.35 9.62
C LEU A 21 -51.31 -1.76 9.23
N ARG A 22 -52.22 -2.74 9.19
CA ARG A 22 -51.90 -4.11 8.74
C ARG A 22 -51.65 -4.20 7.24
N LEU A 23 -52.38 -3.44 6.42
CA LEU A 23 -52.18 -3.38 4.97
C LEU A 23 -50.86 -2.68 4.61
N VAL A 24 -50.52 -1.59 5.30
CA VAL A 24 -49.25 -0.87 5.12
C VAL A 24 -48.07 -1.73 5.61
N GLY A 25 -48.22 -2.43 6.73
CA GLY A 25 -47.20 -3.37 7.21
C GLY A 25 -46.97 -4.55 6.26
N ALA A 26 -48.04 -5.12 5.70
CA ALA A 26 -47.95 -6.24 4.75
C ALA A 26 -47.28 -5.82 3.43
N THR A 27 -47.59 -4.63 2.91
CA THR A 27 -46.95 -4.09 1.70
C THR A 27 -45.48 -3.76 1.92
N ALA A 28 -45.10 -3.20 3.08
CA ALA A 28 -43.71 -2.97 3.43
C ALA A 28 -42.90 -4.29 3.52
N LEU A 29 -43.48 -5.34 4.10
CA LEU A 29 -42.86 -6.67 4.18
C LEU A 29 -42.70 -7.32 2.81
N ILE A 30 -43.67 -7.15 1.90
CA ILE A 30 -43.58 -7.66 0.52
C ILE A 30 -42.49 -6.92 -0.25
N VAL A 31 -42.41 -5.60 -0.12
CA VAL A 31 -41.36 -4.79 -0.78
C VAL A 31 -39.98 -5.13 -0.22
N LEU A 32 -39.83 -5.29 1.09
CA LEU A 32 -38.58 -5.73 1.72
C LEU A 32 -38.21 -7.16 1.28
N GLY A 33 -39.19 -8.07 1.19
CA GLY A 33 -39.00 -9.42 0.69
C GLY A 33 -38.60 -9.46 -0.78
N LEU A 34 -39.19 -8.61 -1.62
CA LEU A 34 -38.84 -8.49 -3.04
C LEU A 34 -37.46 -7.84 -3.22
N CYS A 35 -37.12 -6.81 -2.46
CA CYS A 35 -35.78 -6.23 -2.46
C CYS A 35 -34.73 -7.23 -1.99
N ALA A 36 -35.01 -8.00 -0.94
CA ALA A 36 -34.13 -9.06 -0.47
C ALA A 36 -33.98 -10.18 -1.52
N ALA A 37 -35.07 -10.57 -2.18
CA ALA A 37 -35.03 -11.56 -3.26
C ALA A 37 -34.26 -11.05 -4.49
N VAL A 38 -34.43 -9.79 -4.87
CA VAL A 38 -33.67 -9.16 -5.97
C VAL A 38 -32.19 -9.07 -5.61
N LEU A 39 -31.83 -8.76 -4.36
CA LEU A 39 -30.44 -8.78 -3.90
C LEU A 39 -29.85 -10.20 -3.89
N LEU A 40 -30.63 -11.22 -3.55
CA LEU A 40 -30.21 -12.63 -3.56
C LEU A 40 -30.08 -13.20 -4.99
N ILE A 41 -30.92 -12.77 -5.93
CA ILE A 41 -30.86 -13.18 -7.34
C ILE A 41 -29.73 -12.43 -8.08
N ARG A 42 -29.34 -11.24 -7.62
CA ARG A 42 -28.15 -10.51 -8.08
C ARG A 42 -26.87 -10.85 -7.31
N ALA A 43 -26.92 -11.78 -6.36
CA ALA A 43 -25.72 -12.28 -5.74
C ALA A 43 -24.83 -12.86 -6.85
N PRO A 44 -23.61 -12.33 -7.06
CA PRO A 44 -22.67 -12.95 -7.98
C PRO A 44 -22.48 -14.38 -7.48
N GLY A 45 -22.86 -15.36 -8.31
CA GLY A 45 -22.67 -16.77 -8.00
C GLY A 45 -21.22 -16.99 -7.58
N LYS A 46 -21.01 -17.68 -6.45
CA LYS A 46 -19.71 -18.05 -5.85
C LYS A 46 -18.57 -17.18 -6.38
N SER A 47 -18.26 -16.10 -5.65
CA SER A 47 -17.04 -15.30 -5.86
C SER A 47 -15.89 -16.25 -6.18
N THR A 48 -15.55 -16.36 -7.47
CA THR A 48 -14.31 -16.97 -7.90
C THR A 48 -13.27 -15.96 -7.48
N THR A 49 -12.80 -16.08 -6.24
CA THR A 49 -11.69 -15.27 -5.73
C THR A 49 -10.61 -15.33 -6.80
N PRO A 50 -10.28 -14.22 -7.48
CA PRO A 50 -9.33 -14.22 -8.58
C PRO A 50 -8.05 -14.89 -8.10
N THR A 51 -7.50 -15.86 -8.86
CA THR A 51 -6.29 -16.56 -8.43
C THR A 51 -5.15 -15.58 -8.15
N SER A 52 -5.11 -14.45 -8.87
CA SER A 52 -4.17 -13.35 -8.66
C SER A 52 -4.82 -12.09 -8.08
N LEU A 53 -4.14 -11.48 -7.11
CA LEU A 53 -4.48 -10.18 -6.54
C LEU A 53 -4.36 -9.04 -7.55
N ALA A 54 -3.60 -9.21 -8.64
CA ALA A 54 -3.46 -8.22 -9.71
C ALA A 54 -4.78 -7.90 -10.44
N ALA A 55 -5.79 -8.77 -10.34
CA ALA A 55 -7.10 -8.55 -10.93
C ALA A 55 -8.03 -7.67 -10.07
N TYR A 56 -7.67 -7.42 -8.81
CA TYR A 56 -8.44 -6.55 -7.92
C TYR A 56 -8.23 -5.08 -8.25
N THR A 57 -9.22 -4.25 -7.90
CA THR A 57 -9.07 -2.81 -8.01
C THR A 57 -8.05 -2.30 -7.00
N ASN A 58 -7.35 -1.20 -7.32
CA ASN A 58 -6.43 -0.53 -6.40
C ASN A 58 -7.08 -0.22 -5.04
N TRP A 59 -8.38 0.10 -5.04
CA TRP A 59 -9.14 0.34 -3.82
C TRP A 59 -9.27 -0.91 -2.94
N THR A 60 -9.57 -2.05 -3.54
CA THR A 60 -9.64 -3.32 -2.80
C THR A 60 -8.28 -3.67 -2.23
N LEU A 61 -7.20 -3.51 -3.00
CA LEU A 61 -5.84 -3.74 -2.52
C LEU A 61 -5.46 -2.78 -1.38
N ALA A 62 -5.86 -1.51 -1.47
CA ALA A 62 -5.60 -0.51 -0.43
C ALA A 62 -6.22 -0.87 0.93
N THR A 63 -7.33 -1.62 0.97
CA THR A 63 -7.95 -2.05 2.24
C THR A 63 -7.09 -3.02 3.04
N ALA A 64 -6.08 -3.65 2.42
CA ALA A 64 -5.15 -4.50 3.15
C ALA A 64 -4.08 -3.69 3.91
N LEU A 65 -3.81 -2.44 3.50
CA LEU A 65 -2.77 -1.61 4.12
C LEU A 65 -3.09 -1.29 5.59
N PRO A 66 -2.06 -0.98 6.40
CA PRO A 66 -2.27 -0.52 7.77
C PRO A 66 -3.15 0.73 7.83
N VAL A 67 -4.02 0.79 8.84
CA VAL A 67 -4.86 1.96 9.11
C VAL A 67 -4.21 2.84 10.18
N SER A 68 -4.66 4.09 10.33
CA SER A 68 -4.09 5.01 11.32
C SER A 68 -4.15 4.47 12.77
N ALA A 69 -5.13 3.62 13.09
CA ALA A 69 -5.24 2.98 14.40
C ALA A 69 -4.20 1.89 14.67
N ASP A 70 -3.47 1.43 13.64
CA ASP A 70 -2.37 0.47 13.78
C ASP A 70 -1.08 1.15 14.30
N PHE A 71 -1.06 2.48 14.41
CA PHE A 71 0.10 3.30 14.83
C PHE A 71 -0.23 4.19 16.04
N PRO A 72 0.80 4.69 16.76
CA PRO A 72 0.61 5.68 17.83
C PRO A 72 -0.12 6.93 17.34
N GLN A 73 -0.97 7.51 18.20
CA GLN A 73 -1.83 8.65 17.82
C GLN A 73 -1.04 9.95 17.55
N ASP A 74 0.19 10.03 18.02
CA ASP A 74 1.11 11.15 17.80
C ASP A 74 1.87 11.06 16.46
N TRP A 75 1.70 9.99 15.69
CA TRP A 75 2.31 9.83 14.38
C TRP A 75 1.43 10.43 13.28
N GLY A 76 2.06 11.08 12.31
CA GLY A 76 1.44 11.46 11.05
C GLY A 76 1.11 10.22 10.24
N TYR A 77 -0.12 10.15 9.72
CA TYR A 77 -0.57 9.07 8.84
C TYR A 77 -1.08 9.69 7.53
N SER A 78 -0.57 9.17 6.41
CA SER A 78 -1.06 9.52 5.08
C SER A 78 -1.31 8.27 4.25
N LEU A 79 -2.47 8.21 3.61
CA LEU A 79 -2.82 7.17 2.65
C LEU A 79 -2.93 7.82 1.28
N THR A 80 -2.15 7.32 0.33
CA THR A 80 -2.18 7.77 -1.06
C THR A 80 -2.46 6.57 -1.96
N GLY A 81 -3.40 6.73 -2.89
CA GLY A 81 -3.76 5.70 -3.86
C GLY A 81 -3.89 6.28 -5.25
N ARG A 82 -3.60 5.48 -6.28
CA ARG A 82 -3.91 5.87 -7.66
C ARG A 82 -5.36 5.48 -7.97
N LEU A 83 -6.17 6.50 -8.23
CA LEU A 83 -7.50 6.37 -8.83
C LEU A 83 -7.37 5.92 -10.30
N GLN A 84 -7.07 4.65 -10.55
CA GLN A 84 -7.06 4.13 -11.91
C GLN A 84 -8.40 3.46 -12.22
N ARG A 85 -9.14 4.04 -13.18
CA ARG A 85 -10.26 3.35 -13.82
C ARG A 85 -9.66 2.20 -14.65
N PRO A 86 -10.18 0.96 -14.62
CA PRO A 86 -9.70 -0.09 -15.49
C PRO A 86 -9.89 0.38 -16.94
N ALA A 87 -8.79 0.70 -17.61
CA ALA A 87 -8.78 1.18 -18.98
C ALA A 87 -7.85 0.30 -19.81
N PRO A 88 -8.24 -0.04 -21.05
CA PRO A 88 -7.43 -0.85 -21.94
C PRO A 88 -6.14 -0.09 -22.28
N SER A 89 -5.02 -0.81 -22.26
CA SER A 89 -3.69 -0.31 -22.62
C SER A 89 -3.73 0.48 -23.92
N THR A 90 -3.57 1.80 -23.85
CA THR A 90 -3.33 2.63 -25.05
C THR A 90 -2.44 3.83 -24.71
N ILE A 91 -1.24 3.77 -25.31
CA ILE A 91 -0.38 4.85 -25.78
C ILE A 91 0.07 5.91 -24.75
N THR A 92 1.34 5.80 -24.36
CA THR A 92 2.10 6.85 -23.66
C THR A 92 2.30 8.06 -24.59
N PRO A 93 1.93 9.29 -24.21
CA PRO A 93 2.39 10.48 -24.89
C PRO A 93 3.91 10.60 -24.67
N SER A 94 4.68 10.81 -25.74
CA SER A 94 6.10 11.13 -25.64
C SER A 94 6.27 12.46 -24.89
N ALA A 95 6.78 12.39 -23.67
CA ALA A 95 7.22 13.59 -22.95
C ALA A 95 8.44 14.19 -23.67
N PRO A 96 8.57 15.53 -23.72
CA PRO A 96 9.77 16.17 -24.25
C PRO A 96 11.00 15.70 -23.48
N SER A 97 12.06 15.37 -24.21
CA SER A 97 13.35 14.94 -23.67
C SER A 97 13.97 16.06 -22.84
N THR A 98 13.75 16.00 -21.52
CA THR A 98 14.56 16.74 -20.54
C THR A 98 16.03 16.32 -20.68
N PRO A 99 17.00 17.22 -20.40
CA PRO A 99 18.41 16.84 -20.33
C PRO A 99 18.55 15.62 -19.44
N ASN A 100 19.20 14.57 -19.94
CA ASN A 100 19.36 13.34 -19.19
C ASN A 100 20.18 13.69 -17.93
N PRO A 101 19.63 13.57 -16.72
CA PRO A 101 20.40 13.82 -15.51
C PRO A 101 21.65 12.92 -15.53
N ALA A 102 22.77 13.42 -15.01
CA ALA A 102 23.97 12.60 -14.87
C ALA A 102 23.59 11.34 -14.08
N ALA A 103 23.79 10.17 -14.71
CA ALA A 103 23.42 8.89 -14.13
C ALA A 103 24.26 8.64 -12.87
N ALA A 104 23.70 7.92 -11.90
CA ALA A 104 24.47 7.53 -10.73
C ALA A 104 25.60 6.57 -11.13
N GLU A 105 26.76 6.76 -10.52
CA GLU A 105 27.94 5.95 -10.78
C GLU A 105 28.10 4.92 -9.65
N TYR A 106 28.27 3.65 -10.02
CA TYR A 106 28.39 2.53 -9.09
C TYR A 106 29.79 1.98 -9.11
N ALA A 107 30.34 1.63 -7.94
CA ALA A 107 31.59 0.91 -7.84
C ALA A 107 31.42 -0.38 -7.01
N PRO A 108 31.68 -1.56 -7.58
CA PRO A 108 32.07 -1.79 -8.98
C PRO A 108 30.91 -1.52 -9.96
N ASP A 109 31.22 -1.13 -11.20
CA ASP A 109 30.23 -0.76 -12.24
C ASP A 109 29.17 -1.85 -12.48
N THR A 110 29.55 -3.12 -12.28
CA THR A 110 28.64 -4.26 -12.38
C THR A 110 27.44 -4.17 -11.44
N CYS A 111 27.55 -3.41 -10.35
CA CYS A 111 26.46 -3.20 -9.39
C CYS A 111 25.45 -2.14 -9.84
N GLY A 112 25.72 -1.39 -10.92
CA GLY A 112 24.73 -0.50 -11.55
C GLY A 112 23.62 -1.21 -12.32
N ASN A 113 23.74 -2.52 -12.56
CA ASN A 113 22.66 -3.35 -13.12
C ASN A 113 21.66 -3.73 -12.02
N LEU A 114 20.80 -2.78 -11.66
CA LEU A 114 19.93 -2.88 -10.50
C LEU A 114 18.71 -3.79 -10.78
N PRO A 115 18.34 -4.67 -9.84
CA PRO A 115 17.12 -5.47 -9.96
C PRO A 115 15.86 -4.61 -9.95
N LYS A 116 14.86 -5.00 -10.75
CA LYS A 116 13.58 -4.28 -10.89
C LYS A 116 12.80 -4.12 -9.58
N ILE A 117 13.06 -4.95 -8.58
CA ILE A 117 12.41 -4.82 -7.27
C ILE A 117 12.81 -3.53 -6.55
N LEU A 118 13.92 -2.90 -6.95
CA LEU A 118 14.40 -1.66 -6.36
C LEU A 118 13.68 -0.46 -6.97
N ASP A 119 13.69 -0.33 -8.29
CA ASP A 119 13.09 0.82 -8.99
C ASP A 119 11.63 0.63 -9.41
N HIS A 120 11.10 -0.57 -9.23
CA HIS A 120 9.77 -1.01 -9.67
C HIS A 120 9.53 -0.76 -11.15
N ALA A 121 10.57 -0.85 -11.98
CA ALA A 121 10.50 -0.55 -13.41
C ALA A 121 9.44 -1.43 -14.11
N GLY A 122 8.41 -0.75 -14.65
CA GLY A 122 7.29 -1.38 -15.35
C GLY A 122 6.18 -1.91 -14.44
N ALA A 123 6.29 -1.79 -13.12
CA ALA A 123 5.23 -2.13 -12.18
C ALA A 123 4.23 -0.98 -12.01
N VAL A 124 2.99 -1.32 -11.64
CA VAL A 124 1.94 -0.34 -11.34
C VAL A 124 1.76 -0.23 -9.83
N LEU A 125 1.99 0.97 -9.29
CA LEU A 125 1.67 1.27 -7.89
C LEU A 125 0.14 1.27 -7.70
N ALA A 126 -0.36 0.38 -6.85
CA ALA A 126 -1.78 0.33 -6.50
C ALA A 126 -2.13 1.38 -5.44
N ALA A 127 -1.46 1.29 -4.29
CA ALA A 127 -1.64 2.19 -3.15
C ALA A 127 -0.42 2.15 -2.24
N PHE A 128 -0.24 3.20 -1.43
CA PHE A 128 0.72 3.20 -0.35
C PHE A 128 0.24 3.99 0.87
N VAL A 129 0.70 3.56 2.04
CA VAL A 129 0.63 4.30 3.30
C VAL A 129 2.01 4.79 3.63
N HIS A 130 2.10 6.03 4.11
CA HIS A 130 3.29 6.58 4.74
C HIS A 130 2.94 7.04 6.15
N VAL A 131 3.76 6.65 7.11
CA VAL A 131 3.68 7.08 8.51
C VAL A 131 4.97 7.72 8.94
N ASP A 132 4.86 8.83 9.67
CA ASP A 132 6.00 9.66 10.08
C ASP A 132 5.80 10.10 11.53
N ARG A 133 6.84 9.97 12.35
CA ARG A 133 6.80 10.37 13.76
C ARG A 133 6.73 11.89 13.97
N TYR A 134 7.28 12.69 13.06
CA TYR A 134 7.53 14.11 13.26
C TYR A 134 6.76 15.05 12.32
N ALA A 135 6.17 14.54 11.23
CA ALA A 135 5.56 15.39 10.21
C ALA A 135 4.01 15.42 10.26
N GLN A 136 3.46 16.62 10.52
CA GLN A 136 2.22 17.08 9.86
C GLN A 136 2.53 17.73 8.48
N LEU A 137 3.80 18.02 8.18
CA LEU A 137 4.33 18.63 6.96
C LEU A 137 5.65 17.94 6.58
N PHE A 138 5.74 17.35 5.38
CA PHE A 138 6.95 16.72 4.88
C PHE A 138 7.66 17.67 3.90
N VAL A 139 8.99 17.82 4.04
CA VAL A 139 9.84 18.46 3.03
C VAL A 139 10.49 17.34 2.23
N GLN A 140 10.14 17.26 0.95
CA GLN A 140 10.75 16.29 0.03
C GLN A 140 11.71 17.05 -0.88
N ASP A 141 13.01 16.87 -0.65
CA ASP A 141 14.00 17.27 -1.64
C ASP A 141 13.83 16.45 -2.91
N ALA A 142 14.21 17.03 -4.06
CA ALA A 142 14.23 16.29 -5.31
C ALA A 142 15.07 15.00 -5.12
N ALA A 143 14.41 13.87 -5.34
CA ALA A 143 14.99 12.55 -5.20
C ALA A 143 16.28 12.46 -6.06
N PRO A 144 17.41 11.94 -5.54
CA PRO A 144 18.57 11.70 -6.39
C PRO A 144 18.21 10.76 -7.56
N ALA A 145 18.99 10.79 -8.64
CA ALA A 145 18.70 10.00 -9.84
C ALA A 145 18.64 8.48 -9.57
N ASP A 146 19.32 8.00 -8.52
CA ASP A 146 19.29 6.62 -8.05
C ASP A 146 18.24 6.37 -6.95
N ALA A 147 17.44 7.35 -6.55
CA ALA A 147 16.58 7.25 -5.37
C ALA A 147 15.60 6.08 -5.48
N ALA A 148 15.05 5.87 -6.68
CA ALA A 148 14.22 4.73 -6.99
C ALA A 148 15.01 3.43 -6.78
N SER A 149 16.25 3.36 -7.27
CA SER A 149 17.02 2.12 -7.27
C SER A 149 17.86 1.85 -6.01
N THR A 150 18.07 2.85 -5.15
CA THR A 150 18.75 2.70 -3.86
C THR A 150 17.78 2.74 -2.69
N GLY A 151 16.56 3.24 -2.87
CA GLY A 151 15.58 3.43 -1.80
C GLY A 151 15.92 4.59 -0.87
N GLU A 152 16.90 5.45 -1.19
CA GLU A 152 17.13 6.69 -0.44
C GLU A 152 16.09 7.73 -0.83
N SER A 153 14.99 7.76 -0.07
CA SER A 153 14.22 8.98 0.11
C SER A 153 14.93 9.83 1.19
N HIS A 154 15.17 11.12 0.92
CA HIS A 154 15.56 12.09 1.97
C HIS A 154 14.35 12.41 2.88
N GLU A 155 13.55 11.41 3.23
CA GLU A 155 12.49 11.56 4.22
C GLU A 155 13.18 11.68 5.58
N HIS A 156 13.36 12.93 6.02
CA HIS A 156 14.01 13.27 7.26
C HIS A 156 13.11 12.95 8.46
N GLY A 157 13.30 11.77 9.05
CA GLY A 157 12.72 11.43 10.36
C GLY A 157 12.46 9.93 10.51
N PRO A 158 12.21 9.44 11.74
CA PRO A 158 11.71 8.10 11.98
C PRO A 158 10.37 7.91 11.24
N ASN A 159 10.36 7.08 10.20
CA ASN A 159 9.20 6.90 9.33
C ASN A 159 9.11 5.46 8.77
N ALA A 160 7.96 5.13 8.21
CA ALA A 160 7.78 3.90 7.45
C ALA A 160 6.80 4.08 6.29
N ARG A 161 7.02 3.33 5.21
CA ARG A 161 6.16 3.30 4.04
C ARG A 161 5.79 1.87 3.67
N PHE A 162 4.51 1.65 3.44
CA PHE A 162 3.94 0.40 2.96
C PHE A 162 3.37 0.62 1.56
N ALA A 163 3.92 -0.01 0.54
CA ALA A 163 3.49 0.14 -0.85
C ALA A 163 3.08 -1.20 -1.45
N ILE A 164 1.93 -1.23 -2.12
CA ILE A 164 1.49 -2.38 -2.90
C ILE A 164 1.71 -2.09 -4.38
N TRP A 165 2.53 -2.92 -5.01
CA TRP A 165 2.83 -2.89 -6.43
C TRP A 165 2.20 -4.10 -7.12
N VAL A 166 1.61 -3.91 -8.30
CA VAL A 166 1.15 -5.01 -9.15
C VAL A 166 2.35 -5.59 -9.88
N VAL A 167 2.83 -6.73 -9.40
CA VAL A 167 4.05 -7.41 -9.86
C VAL A 167 3.76 -8.91 -9.99
N PRO A 168 3.23 -9.37 -11.15
CA PRO A 168 2.85 -10.77 -11.33
C PRO A 168 3.99 -11.77 -11.12
N ASP A 169 5.22 -11.38 -11.42
CA ASP A 169 6.45 -12.17 -11.30
C ASP A 169 7.23 -11.88 -10.01
N GLY A 170 6.57 -11.39 -8.96
CA GLY A 170 7.20 -10.99 -7.68
C GLY A 170 8.21 -12.01 -7.11
N PRO A 171 7.91 -13.32 -7.07
CA PRO A 171 8.88 -14.32 -6.60
C PRO A 171 10.18 -14.36 -7.40
N ALA A 172 10.11 -14.20 -8.73
CA ALA A 172 11.29 -14.15 -9.58
C ALA A 172 12.10 -12.87 -9.32
N GLN A 173 11.45 -11.72 -9.14
CA GLN A 173 12.13 -10.47 -8.81
C GLN A 173 12.85 -10.52 -7.46
N ILE A 174 12.25 -11.18 -6.44
CA ILE A 174 12.91 -11.41 -5.15
C ILE A 174 14.14 -12.32 -5.32
N ALA A 175 14.03 -13.39 -6.11
CA ALA A 175 15.15 -14.29 -6.38
C ALA A 175 16.30 -13.58 -7.12
N ASP A 176 15.99 -12.76 -8.12
CA ASP A 176 16.95 -11.94 -8.85
C ASP A 176 17.65 -10.93 -7.94
N TYR A 177 16.90 -10.31 -7.03
CA TYR A 177 17.45 -9.39 -6.03
C TYR A 177 18.39 -10.09 -5.06
N LEU A 178 18.04 -11.27 -4.55
CA LEU A 178 18.92 -12.08 -3.72
C LEU A 178 20.20 -12.50 -4.47
N SER A 179 20.08 -12.87 -5.75
CA SER A 179 21.23 -13.18 -6.60
C SER A 179 22.15 -11.98 -6.79
N TRP A 180 21.57 -10.79 -7.00
CA TRP A 180 22.32 -9.54 -7.09
C TRP A 180 23.00 -9.19 -5.76
N LEU A 181 22.32 -9.32 -4.62
CA LEU A 181 22.90 -9.07 -3.29
C LEU A 181 24.09 -9.98 -2.98
N ASN A 182 24.12 -11.22 -3.48
CA ASN A 182 25.29 -12.09 -3.32
C ASN A 182 26.54 -11.52 -4.00
N ARG A 183 26.39 -10.69 -5.05
CA ARG A 183 27.50 -10.05 -5.78
C ARG A 183 27.72 -8.59 -5.38
N CYS A 184 26.66 -7.89 -5.01
CA CYS A 184 26.58 -6.45 -4.81
C CYS A 184 25.95 -6.08 -3.46
N GLY A 185 26.08 -6.94 -2.45
CA GLY A 185 25.62 -6.67 -1.09
C GLY A 185 26.38 -5.52 -0.43
N SER A 186 27.57 -5.19 -0.92
CA SER A 186 28.28 -3.95 -0.60
C SER A 186 28.78 -3.30 -1.89
N TYR A 187 28.53 -2.00 -2.04
CA TYR A 187 28.96 -1.21 -3.19
C TYR A 187 29.05 0.28 -2.81
N ARG A 188 29.69 1.08 -3.66
CA ARG A 188 29.66 2.55 -3.54
C ARG A 188 28.77 3.12 -4.61
N VAL A 189 28.09 4.21 -4.28
CA VAL A 189 27.33 5.00 -5.24
C VAL A 189 27.71 6.48 -5.12
N THR A 190 27.86 7.12 -6.28
CA THR A 190 28.00 8.57 -6.41
C THR A 190 26.80 9.11 -7.15
N ASN A 191 26.10 10.04 -6.50
CA ASN A 191 24.97 10.73 -7.09
C ASN A 191 25.33 12.14 -7.50
N HIS A 192 24.60 12.64 -8.49
CA HIS A 192 24.78 13.95 -9.07
C HIS A 192 23.49 14.77 -8.96
N PHE A 193 23.65 16.09 -8.86
CA PHE A 193 22.59 17.05 -9.10
C PHE A 193 22.27 17.12 -10.60
N LEU A 194 21.18 17.80 -10.96
CA LEU A 194 20.78 17.98 -12.37
C LEU A 194 21.82 18.75 -13.20
N ASP A 195 22.62 19.60 -12.56
CA ASP A 195 23.74 20.33 -13.18
C ASP A 195 25.02 19.48 -13.32
N GLY A 196 25.00 18.22 -12.87
CA GLY A 196 26.12 17.27 -12.94
C GLY A 196 27.09 17.33 -11.76
N GLU A 197 26.95 18.32 -10.87
CA GLU A 197 27.78 18.40 -9.66
C GLU A 197 27.50 17.22 -8.74
N VAL A 198 28.52 16.76 -8.01
CA VAL A 198 28.37 15.63 -7.08
C VAL A 198 27.45 16.04 -5.93
N LYS A 199 26.31 15.36 -5.82
CA LYS A 199 25.35 15.52 -4.72
C LYS A 199 25.82 14.79 -3.47
N ASN A 200 26.08 13.49 -3.58
CA ASN A 200 26.56 12.69 -2.46
C ASN A 200 27.41 11.49 -2.92
N ARG A 201 28.24 10.99 -2.00
CA ARG A 201 29.03 9.76 -2.17
C ARG A 201 28.88 8.92 -0.92
N ARG A 202 28.52 7.66 -1.08
CA ARG A 202 28.21 6.77 0.04
C ARG A 202 28.58 5.32 -0.25
N GLU A 203 28.89 4.60 0.80
CA GLU A 203 28.95 3.16 0.81
C GLU A 203 27.57 2.62 1.20
N VAL A 204 27.07 1.66 0.42
CA VAL A 204 25.83 0.95 0.68
C VAL A 204 26.19 -0.46 1.09
N ALA A 205 25.72 -0.89 2.26
CA ALA A 205 25.86 -2.26 2.73
C ALA A 205 24.47 -2.83 3.03
N THR A 206 24.14 -3.98 2.46
CA THR A 206 22.87 -4.65 2.66
C THR A 206 23.09 -6.05 3.23
N SER A 207 22.47 -6.35 4.37
CA SER A 207 22.42 -7.68 4.96
C SER A 207 21.02 -8.29 4.79
N VAL A 208 20.97 -9.59 4.51
CA VAL A 208 19.71 -10.34 4.43
C VAL A 208 19.39 -10.90 5.82
N GLU A 209 18.25 -10.53 6.38
CA GLU A 209 17.77 -11.00 7.69
C GLU A 209 16.93 -12.26 7.54
N ALA A 210 16.02 -12.27 6.57
CA ALA A 210 15.11 -13.38 6.31
C ALA A 210 14.89 -13.56 4.80
N ARG A 211 14.62 -14.80 4.37
CA ARG A 211 14.37 -15.20 2.97
C ARG A 211 12.99 -15.83 2.74
N ALA A 212 12.16 -15.80 3.78
CA ALA A 212 10.82 -16.34 3.75
C ALA A 212 10.00 -15.67 4.85
N ALA A 213 8.70 -15.60 4.64
CA ALA A 213 7.74 -15.12 5.62
C ALA A 213 6.44 -15.89 5.46
N GLU A 214 5.75 -16.11 6.56
CA GLU A 214 4.50 -16.86 6.53
C GLU A 214 3.47 -16.15 5.66
N GLY A 215 2.99 -16.87 4.64
CA GLY A 215 1.90 -16.42 3.81
C GLY A 215 2.27 -15.55 2.61
N ALA A 216 3.55 -15.29 2.40
CA ALA A 216 4.04 -14.81 1.11
C ALA A 216 4.45 -16.00 0.22
N ASP A 217 4.28 -15.88 -1.09
CA ASP A 217 4.79 -16.84 -2.07
C ASP A 217 6.33 -16.79 -2.13
N ALA A 218 6.88 -15.60 -1.90
CA ALA A 218 8.30 -15.35 -1.65
C ALA A 218 8.44 -14.09 -0.80
N ALA A 219 9.47 -14.04 0.04
CA ALA A 219 9.75 -12.85 0.82
C ALA A 219 11.25 -12.65 1.01
N VAL A 220 11.66 -11.41 1.22
CA VAL A 220 12.99 -11.10 1.72
C VAL A 220 12.94 -9.88 2.63
N THR A 221 13.58 -10.00 3.79
CA THR A 221 13.82 -8.89 4.70
C THR A 221 15.30 -8.58 4.69
N VAL A 222 15.63 -7.30 4.52
CA VAL A 222 17.01 -6.82 4.48
C VAL A 222 17.19 -5.60 5.36
N THR A 223 18.39 -5.44 5.90
CA THR A 223 18.84 -4.18 6.48
C THR A 223 19.83 -3.54 5.54
N ARG A 224 19.54 -2.31 5.11
CA ARG A 224 20.36 -1.52 4.20
C ARG A 224 20.90 -0.30 4.93
N ARG A 225 22.22 -0.21 5.01
CA ARG A 225 22.94 0.92 5.62
C ARG A 225 23.61 1.77 4.56
N PHE A 226 23.42 3.06 4.65
CA PHE A 226 24.08 4.07 3.85
C PHE A 226 25.07 4.82 4.73
N THR A 227 26.34 4.75 4.37
CA THR A 227 27.43 5.42 5.11
C THR A 227 28.05 6.48 4.20
N PRO A 228 27.89 7.78 4.48
CA PRO A 228 28.55 8.83 3.73
C PRO A 228 30.08 8.64 3.73
N ILE A 229 30.71 8.74 2.56
CA ILE A 229 32.17 8.60 2.40
C ILE A 229 32.88 9.91 2.83
N ALA A 230 32.22 11.05 2.64
CA ALA A 230 32.64 12.36 3.07
C ALA A 230 31.40 13.20 3.41
N GLY A 231 31.55 14.15 4.34
CA GLY A 231 30.44 14.99 4.80
C GLY A 231 30.24 14.90 6.31
N ARG A 232 29.21 15.60 6.82
CA ARG A 232 28.83 15.59 8.24
C ARG A 232 27.57 14.76 8.51
N ASP A 233 26.94 14.24 7.47
CA ASP A 233 25.68 13.51 7.62
C ASP A 233 25.94 12.16 8.31
N PRO A 234 25.07 11.76 9.25
CA PRO A 234 25.18 10.46 9.89
C PRO A 234 24.85 9.34 8.89
N ALA A 235 25.30 8.13 9.22
CA ALA A 235 24.85 6.95 8.48
C ALA A 235 23.36 6.71 8.73
N SER A 236 22.63 6.33 7.68
CA SER A 236 21.21 5.97 7.75
C SER A 236 21.04 4.46 7.60
N THR A 237 20.15 3.86 8.37
CA THR A 237 19.88 2.43 8.33
C THR A 237 18.39 2.21 8.08
N TYR A 238 18.06 1.54 6.98
CA TYR A 238 16.70 1.19 6.61
C TYR A 238 16.50 -0.31 6.73
N HIS A 239 15.34 -0.71 7.25
CA HIS A 239 14.85 -2.08 7.18
C HIS A 239 13.85 -2.15 6.03
N VAL A 240 14.09 -3.03 5.07
CA VAL A 240 13.26 -3.16 3.88
C VAL A 240 12.74 -4.59 3.79
N GLU A 241 11.42 -4.74 3.67
CA GLU A 241 10.75 -6.01 3.58
C GLU A 241 9.96 -6.09 2.28
N TYR A 242 10.22 -7.12 1.49
CA TYR A 242 9.51 -7.40 0.26
C TYR A 242 8.73 -8.70 0.41
N TYR A 243 7.43 -8.67 0.13
CA TYR A 243 6.55 -9.83 0.19
C TYR A 243 5.78 -9.96 -1.13
N ALA A 244 6.05 -11.02 -1.88
CA ALA A 244 5.25 -11.39 -3.05
C ALA A 244 4.03 -12.19 -2.60
N VAL A 245 2.83 -11.74 -2.97
CA VAL A 245 1.56 -12.40 -2.63
C VAL A 245 0.66 -12.42 -3.85
N ARG A 246 0.44 -13.60 -4.45
CA ARG A 246 -0.51 -13.85 -5.54
C ARG A 246 -0.48 -12.81 -6.67
N GLY A 247 0.72 -12.36 -7.06
CA GLY A 247 0.93 -11.42 -8.16
C GLY A 247 0.89 -9.92 -7.80
N VAL A 248 0.93 -9.59 -6.50
CA VAL A 248 1.33 -8.26 -6.02
C VAL A 248 2.60 -8.37 -5.17
N LEU A 249 3.33 -7.27 -5.04
CA LEU A 249 4.48 -7.12 -4.16
C LEU A 249 4.14 -6.05 -3.11
N LEU A 250 4.13 -6.44 -1.84
CA LEU A 250 4.16 -5.50 -0.72
C LEU A 250 5.61 -5.15 -0.42
N GLU A 251 5.94 -3.88 -0.53
CA GLU A 251 7.21 -3.31 -0.08
C GLU A 251 6.97 -2.50 1.20
N CYS A 252 7.70 -2.82 2.25
CA CYS A 252 7.76 -2.06 3.48
C CYS A 252 9.17 -1.47 3.62
N THR A 253 9.29 -0.14 3.62
CA THR A 253 10.56 0.56 3.91
C THR A 253 10.43 1.23 5.26
N ILE A 254 11.34 0.96 6.18
CA ILE A 254 11.26 1.37 7.57
C ILE A 254 12.56 2.06 7.97
N TYR A 255 12.47 3.32 8.39
CA TYR A 255 13.57 4.06 9.01
C TYR A 255 13.25 4.27 10.48
N LEU A 256 13.27 3.18 11.26
CA LEU A 256 12.97 3.17 12.70
C LEU A 256 13.91 2.19 13.41
N GLU A 257 14.06 2.34 14.72
CA GLU A 257 14.82 1.43 15.56
C GLU A 257 14.00 0.99 16.79
N GLY A 258 14.48 -0.04 17.50
CA GLY A 258 13.90 -0.48 18.77
C GLY A 258 12.45 -0.98 18.66
N ALA A 259 11.62 -0.64 19.66
CA ALA A 259 10.25 -1.16 19.76
C ALA A 259 9.33 -0.68 18.61
N GLU A 260 9.61 0.50 18.05
CA GLU A 260 8.83 1.07 16.95
C GLU A 260 9.08 0.31 15.65
N LEU A 261 10.31 -0.12 15.40
CA LEU A 261 10.64 -1.02 14.29
C LEU A 261 9.81 -2.31 14.37
N GLU A 262 9.77 -2.96 15.54
CA GLU A 262 9.02 -4.21 15.72
C GLU A 262 7.51 -4.03 15.54
N GLN A 263 6.96 -2.90 16.00
CA GLN A 263 5.55 -2.56 15.75
C GLN A 263 5.26 -2.46 14.25
N VAL A 264 6.11 -1.77 13.48
CA VAL A 264 5.94 -1.61 12.03
C VAL A 264 6.13 -2.93 11.29
N LYS A 265 7.10 -3.77 11.69
CA LYS A 265 7.26 -5.15 11.17
C LYS A 265 6.01 -5.99 11.43
N GLN A 266 5.41 -5.87 12.62
CA GLN A 266 4.15 -6.57 12.92
C GLN A 266 3.00 -6.09 12.02
N ALA A 267 2.89 -4.78 11.77
CA ALA A 267 1.91 -4.23 10.84
C ALA A 267 2.13 -4.73 9.39
N ALA A 268 3.40 -4.91 8.97
CA ALA A 268 3.74 -5.49 7.67
C ALA A 268 3.26 -6.95 7.56
N ALA A 269 3.55 -7.77 8.57
CA ALA A 269 3.08 -9.15 8.63
C ALA A 269 1.54 -9.26 8.61
N GLN A 270 0.84 -8.38 9.35
CA GLN A 270 -0.62 -8.31 9.31
C GLN A 270 -1.15 -7.91 7.93
N THR A 271 -0.49 -6.97 7.25
CA THR A 271 -0.83 -6.57 5.88
C THR A 271 -0.72 -7.74 4.91
N VAL A 272 0.33 -8.57 5.04
CA VAL A 272 0.46 -9.82 4.26
C VAL A 272 -0.73 -10.74 4.50
N GLN A 273 -1.15 -10.96 5.75
CA GLN A 273 -2.31 -11.81 6.03
C GLN A 273 -3.61 -11.22 5.47
N ARG A 274 -3.80 -9.89 5.55
CA ARG A 274 -4.95 -9.20 4.94
C ARG A 274 -4.94 -9.39 3.42
N LEU A 275 -3.80 -9.24 2.75
CA LEU A 275 -3.66 -9.46 1.31
C LEU A 275 -4.00 -10.91 0.91
N ARG A 276 -3.55 -11.90 1.67
CA ARG A 276 -3.89 -13.31 1.40
C ARG A 276 -5.37 -13.62 1.50
N ALA A 277 -6.04 -12.96 2.44
CA ALA A 277 -7.47 -13.16 2.71
C ALA A 277 -8.37 -12.51 1.65
N LEU A 278 -7.83 -11.60 0.81
CA LEU A 278 -8.50 -11.07 -0.37
C LEU A 278 -8.59 -12.13 -1.49
#